data_AF-A0A2Z2MFT9-F1
#
_entry.id   AF-A0A2Z2MFT9-F1
#
_cell.length_a   1.000
_cell.length_b   1.000
_cell.length_c   1.000
_cell.angle_alpha   90.00
_cell.angle_beta   90.00
_cell.angle_gamma   90.00
#
_symmetry.space_group_name_H-M   'P 1'
#
loop_
_entity.id
_entity.type
_entity.pdbx_description
1 polymer ?
#
loop_
_entity_poly.entity_id
_entity_poly.type
_entity_poly.pdbx_seq_one_letter_code
_entity_poly.pdbx_strand_id
1 'polypeptide(L)'
;MEREFRKILGEELANYLELLRAKMAFAEELYGIKMNYVPLITEGEIVVLDKNDGRVKWLKDKRPLSMEEFKRLSEKIKENLESGYVESLLAMNMSCVGGPGE
;
A
#
# COMPACT_ATOMS: atom_id res chain seq x y z
N MET A 1 7.47 -4.42 -8.09
CA MET A 1 6.75 -5.62 -7.59
C MET A 1 7.23 -6.91 -8.27
N GLU A 2 7.21 -8.05 -7.58
CA GLU A 2 7.57 -9.36 -8.16
C GLU A 2 6.58 -9.84 -9.24
N ARG A 3 7.10 -10.51 -10.28
CA ARG A 3 6.30 -10.90 -11.47
C ARG A 3 5.13 -11.82 -11.13
N GLU A 4 5.28 -12.73 -10.17
CA GLU A 4 4.22 -13.65 -9.77
C GLU A 4 3.10 -12.94 -8.99
N PHE A 5 3.44 -11.94 -8.17
CA PHE A 5 2.46 -11.11 -7.46
C PHE A 5 1.60 -10.31 -8.45
N ARG A 6 2.23 -9.74 -9.49
CA ARG A 6 1.52 -9.03 -10.56
C ARG A 6 0.53 -9.94 -11.28
N LYS A 7 0.89 -11.20 -11.54
CA LYS A 7 -0.03 -12.18 -12.14
C LYS A 7 -1.24 -12.48 -11.25
N ILE A 8 -1.03 -12.58 -9.93
CA ILE A 8 -2.11 -12.87 -8.98
C ILE A 8 -3.07 -11.68 -8.87
N LEU A 9 -2.54 -10.46 -8.75
CA LEU A 9 -3.37 -9.25 -8.68
C LEU A 9 -4.05 -8.91 -10.01
N GLY A 10 -3.40 -9.22 -11.13
CA GLY A 10 -3.72 -8.63 -12.42
C GLY A 10 -2.88 -7.39 -12.68
N GLU A 11 -2.56 -7.14 -13.95
CA GLU A 11 -1.69 -6.02 -14.36
C GLU A 11 -2.26 -4.66 -13.94
N GLU A 12 -3.58 -4.47 -14.02
CA GLU A 12 -4.23 -3.21 -13.66
C GLU A 12 -4.00 -2.83 -12.20
N LEU A 13 -4.36 -3.72 -11.27
CA LEU A 13 -4.17 -3.48 -9.83
C LEU A 13 -2.70 -3.42 -9.43
N ALA A 14 -1.83 -4.20 -10.09
CA ALA A 14 -0.39 -4.10 -9.86
C ALA A 14 0.16 -2.73 -10.29
N ASN A 15 -0.26 -2.22 -11.45
CA ASN A 15 0.11 -0.89 -11.91
C ASN A 15 -0.49 0.20 -11.01
N TYR A 16 -1.70 -0.03 -10.51
CA TYR A 16 -2.34 0.87 -9.56
C TYR A 16 -1.54 1.02 -8.26
N LEU A 17 -1.07 -0.09 -7.69
CA LEU A 17 -0.20 -0.09 -6.50
C LEU A 17 1.12 0.65 -6.73
N GLU A 18 1.74 0.47 -7.89
CA GLU A 18 2.96 1.21 -8.25
C GLU A 18 2.69 2.72 -8.40
N LEU A 19 1.53 3.10 -8.94
CA LEU A 19 1.09 4.50 -9.00
C LEU A 19 0.87 5.08 -7.60
N LEU A 20 0.19 4.35 -6.71
CA LEU A 20 0.00 4.77 -5.31
C LEU A 20 1.34 4.98 -4.61
N ARG A 21 2.30 4.07 -4.82
CA ARG A 21 3.67 4.18 -4.30
C ARG A 21 4.35 5.46 -4.77
N ALA A 22 4.24 5.79 -6.07
CA ALA A 22 4.79 7.01 -6.63
C ALA A 22 4.11 8.28 -6.06
N LYS A 23 2.78 8.27 -5.92
CA LYS A 23 2.02 9.37 -5.31
C LYS A 23 2.45 9.63 -3.87
N MET A 24 2.69 8.59 -3.07
CA MET A 24 3.18 8.77 -1.71
C MET A 24 4.57 9.39 -1.68
N ALA A 25 5.50 8.93 -2.53
CA ALA A 25 6.84 9.53 -2.61
C ALA A 25 6.78 11.02 -2.95
N PHE A 26 5.93 11.39 -3.91
CA PHE A 26 5.69 12.79 -4.26
C PHE A 26 5.09 13.60 -3.10
N ALA A 27 4.17 13.01 -2.35
CA ALA A 27 3.56 13.67 -1.21
C ALA A 27 4.55 13.88 -0.04
N GLU A 28 5.46 12.94 0.19
CA GLU A 28 6.55 13.13 1.16
C GLU A 28 7.43 14.33 0.81
N GLU A 29 7.76 14.50 -0.48
CA GLU A 29 8.56 15.64 -0.95
C GLU A 29 7.83 16.97 -0.79
N LEU A 30 6.53 17.02 -1.09
CA LEU A 30 5.74 18.25 -1.01
C LEU A 30 5.42 18.67 0.42
N TYR A 31 5.07 17.72 1.29
CA TYR A 31 4.55 18.01 2.63
C TYR A 31 5.59 17.79 3.74
N GLY A 32 6.79 17.29 3.42
CA GLY A 32 7.85 17.04 4.40
C GLY A 32 7.54 15.90 5.38
N ILE A 33 6.52 15.10 5.10
CA ILE A 33 6.10 13.96 5.92
C ILE A 33 6.80 12.68 5.47
N LYS A 34 6.89 11.69 6.36
CA LYS A 34 7.35 10.33 6.01
C LYS A 34 6.18 9.36 5.98
N MET A 35 5.92 8.77 4.82
CA MET A 35 4.93 7.74 4.54
C MET A 35 5.61 6.51 3.94
N ASN A 36 6.02 5.58 4.81
CA ASN A 36 6.74 4.38 4.38
C ASN A 36 5.84 3.27 3.81
N TYR A 37 4.55 3.28 4.14
CA TYR A 37 3.66 2.13 3.93
C TYR A 37 2.32 2.54 3.35
N VAL A 38 1.85 1.79 2.34
CA VAL A 38 0.44 1.79 1.92
C VAL A 38 -0.27 0.66 2.66
N PRO A 39 -1.32 0.93 3.45
CA PRO A 39 -2.12 -0.14 4.05
C PRO A 39 -2.92 -0.87 2.98
N LEU A 40 -2.82 -2.21 2.94
CA LEU A 40 -3.61 -3.05 2.03
C LEU A 40 -4.71 -3.80 2.76
N ILE A 41 -4.41 -4.27 3.98
CA ILE A 41 -5.37 -4.90 4.90
C ILE A 41 -5.09 -4.35 6.29
N THR A 42 -6.14 -3.92 6.96
CA THR A 42 -6.11 -3.33 8.32
C THR A 42 -6.99 -4.10 9.30
N GLU A 43 -7.86 -4.98 8.81
CA GLU A 43 -8.70 -5.86 9.61
C GLU A 43 -7.89 -7.08 10.06
N GLY A 44 -7.57 -7.15 11.36
CA GLY A 44 -6.77 -8.25 11.91
C GLY A 44 -5.27 -8.06 11.70
N GLU A 45 -4.60 -9.02 11.04
CA GLU A 45 -3.17 -8.93 10.77
C GLU A 45 -2.90 -7.92 9.64
N ILE A 46 -2.20 -6.84 9.97
CA ILE A 46 -1.99 -5.72 9.05
C ILE A 46 -0.98 -6.07 7.96
N VAL A 47 -1.40 -5.87 6.71
CA VAL A 47 -0.59 -6.06 5.51
C VAL A 47 -0.38 -4.72 4.82
N VAL A 48 0.86 -4.45 4.42
CA VAL A 48 1.25 -3.19 3.80
C VAL A 48 2.06 -3.40 2.54
N LEU A 49 1.98 -2.46 1.59
CA LEU A 49 2.98 -2.28 0.55
C LEU A 49 4.03 -1.30 1.08
N ASP A 50 5.28 -1.75 1.16
CA ASP A 50 6.40 -0.89 1.54
C ASP A 50 6.84 -0.05 0.35
N LYS A 51 6.81 1.28 0.50
CA LYS A 51 7.20 2.22 -0.55
C LYS A 51 8.68 2.07 -0.91
N ASN A 52 9.52 1.75 0.06
CA ASN A 52 10.97 1.78 -0.09
C ASN A 52 11.49 0.65 -0.99
N ASP A 53 10.94 -0.56 -0.86
CA ASP A 53 11.35 -1.71 -1.66
C ASP A 53 10.25 -2.28 -2.58
N GLY A 54 9.02 -1.75 -2.48
CA GLY A 54 7.89 -2.18 -3.30
C GLY A 54 7.40 -3.60 -2.98
N ARG A 55 7.75 -4.15 -1.81
CA ARG A 55 7.31 -5.48 -1.37
C ARG A 55 6.08 -5.38 -0.49
N VAL A 56 5.22 -6.39 -0.58
CA VAL A 56 4.08 -6.55 0.32
C VAL A 56 4.54 -7.31 1.56
N LYS A 57 4.27 -6.76 2.74
CA LYS A 57 4.82 -7.22 4.02
C LYS A 57 3.74 -7.31 5.08
N TRP A 58 3.99 -8.16 6.06
CA TRP A 58 3.35 -8.05 7.36
C TRP A 58 3.89 -6.81 8.09
N LEU A 59 3.01 -6.00 8.66
CA LEU A 59 3.46 -4.82 9.41
C LEU A 59 4.14 -5.21 10.73
N LYS A 60 3.64 -6.27 11.40
CA LYS A 60 4.08 -6.68 12.74
C LYS A 60 5.57 -7.00 12.84
N ASP A 61 6.11 -7.68 11.84
CA ASP A 61 7.50 -8.17 11.81
C ASP A 61 8.29 -7.67 10.59
N LYS A 62 7.65 -6.86 9.73
CA LYS A 62 8.21 -6.29 8.50
C LYS A 62 8.71 -7.35 7.52
N ARG A 63 8.31 -8.61 7.68
CA ARG A 63 8.69 -9.70 6.79
C ARG A 63 7.86 -9.62 5.50
N PRO A 64 8.47 -9.77 4.32
CA PRO A 64 7.72 -9.97 3.08
C PRO A 64 6.77 -11.15 3.16
N LEU A 65 5.59 -11.00 2.58
CA LEU A 65 4.67 -12.12 2.43
C LEU A 65 5.30 -13.20 1.55
N SER A 66 5.15 -14.46 1.96
CA SER A 66 5.41 -15.58 1.08
C SER A 66 4.38 -15.63 -0.04
N MET A 67 4.67 -16.37 -1.11
CA MET A 67 3.74 -16.56 -2.22
C MET A 67 2.39 -17.14 -1.76
N GLU A 68 2.41 -18.09 -0.82
CA GLU A 68 1.20 -18.72 -0.29
C GLU A 68 0.39 -17.75 0.56
N GLU A 69 1.05 -16.97 1.42
CA GLU A 69 0.40 -15.91 2.20
C GLU A 69 -0.27 -14.90 1.28
N PHE A 70 0.45 -14.44 0.26
CA PHE A 70 -0.09 -13.48 -0.70
C PHE A 70 -1.28 -14.04 -1.46
N LYS A 71 -1.22 -15.28 -1.95
CA LYS A 71 -2.35 -15.94 -2.63
C LYS A 71 -3.59 -15.99 -1.74
N ARG A 72 -3.45 -16.41 -0.47
CA ARG A 72 -4.57 -16.47 0.48
C ARG A 72 -5.21 -15.10 0.74
N LEU A 73 -4.41 -14.04 0.73
CA LEU A 73 -4.87 -12.68 1.02
C LEU A 73 -5.29 -11.90 -0.23
N SER A 74 -4.99 -12.43 -1.42
CA SER A 74 -5.10 -11.69 -2.68
C SER A 74 -6.51 -11.19 -2.97
N GLU A 75 -7.55 -11.99 -2.68
CA GLU A 75 -8.93 -11.57 -2.89
C GLU A 75 -9.28 -10.35 -2.05
N LYS A 76 -8.93 -10.35 -0.76
CA LYS A 76 -9.18 -9.21 0.13
C LYS A 76 -8.36 -7.98 -0.25
N ILE A 77 -7.10 -8.16 -0.68
CA ILE A 77 -6.28 -7.07 -1.19
C ILE A 77 -6.95 -6.41 -2.41
N LYS A 78 -7.45 -7.23 -3.35
CA LYS A 78 -8.15 -6.73 -4.54
C LYS A 78 -9.42 -5.98 -4.16
N GLU A 79 -10.26 -6.56 -3.32
CA GLU A 79 -11.49 -5.94 -2.83
C GLU A 79 -11.23 -4.57 -2.20
N ASN A 80 -10.20 -4.47 -1.36
CA ASN A 80 -9.82 -3.21 -0.70
C ASN A 80 -9.28 -2.15 -1.69
N LEU A 81 -8.60 -2.56 -2.75
CA LEU A 81 -8.13 -1.64 -3.79
C LEU A 81 -9.28 -1.18 -4.70
N GLU A 82 -10.13 -2.10 -5.14
CA GLU A 82 -11.25 -1.83 -6.05
C GLU A 82 -12.34 -0.99 -5.39
N SER A 83 -12.55 -1.16 -4.08
CA SER A 83 -13.52 -0.37 -3.31
C SER A 83 -13.04 1.05 -2.97
N GLY A 84 -11.78 1.39 -3.22
CA GLY A 84 -11.17 2.67 -2.82
C GLY A 84 -10.89 2.79 -1.32
N TYR A 85 -10.90 1.66 -0.59
CA TYR A 85 -10.64 1.62 0.85
C TYR A 85 -9.22 2.10 1.18
N VAL A 86 -8.24 1.65 0.40
CA VAL A 86 -6.82 2.01 0.59
C VAL A 86 -6.61 3.52 0.47
N GLU A 87 -7.21 4.14 -0.53
CA GLU A 87 -7.13 5.58 -0.80
C GLU A 87 -7.82 6.38 0.29
N SER A 88 -8.96 5.88 0.78
CA SER A 88 -9.66 6.48 1.92
C SER A 88 -8.76 6.53 3.16
N LEU A 89 -8.05 5.42 3.46
CA LEU A 89 -7.08 5.38 4.56
C LEU A 89 -5.91 6.35 4.35
N LEU A 90 -5.39 6.45 3.12
CA LEU A 90 -4.32 7.40 2.81
C LEU A 90 -4.81 8.85 2.96
N ALA A 91 -5.99 9.17 2.45
CA ALA A 91 -6.58 10.51 2.53
C ALA A 91 -6.84 10.94 3.98
N MET A 92 -7.35 10.04 4.83
CA MET A 92 -7.52 10.32 6.27
C MET A 92 -6.19 10.69 6.94
N ASN A 93 -5.11 9.97 6.64
CA ASN A 93 -3.79 10.31 7.17
C ASN A 93 -3.31 11.69 6.69
N MET A 94 -3.57 12.05 5.43
CA MET A 94 -3.19 13.35 4.88
C MET A 94 -4.00 14.51 5.45
N SER A 95 -5.24 14.28 5.88
CA SER A 95 -6.05 15.31 6.56
C SER A 95 -5.46 15.73 7.92
N CYS A 96 -4.56 14.92 8.50
CA CYS A 96 -3.84 15.24 9.72
C CYS A 96 -2.48 15.92 9.46
N VAL A 97 -2.10 16.12 8.19
CA VAL A 97 -0.85 16.75 7.80
C VAL A 97 -1.13 18.22 7.54
N GLY A 98 -0.68 19.08 8.46
CA GLY A 98 -0.72 20.53 8.26
C GLY A 98 0.04 20.91 7.00
N GLY A 99 -0.54 21.77 6.18
CA GLY A 99 0.14 22.28 4.99
C GLY A 99 1.37 23.11 5.36
N PRO A 100 2.34 23.30 4.44
CA PRO A 100 3.44 24.24 4.68
C PRO A 100 2.86 25.65 4.90
N GLY A 101 2.81 26.10 6.15
CA GLY A 101 2.27 27.41 6.57
C GLY A 101 1.21 27.39 7.69
N GLU A 102 0.81 26.22 8.20
CA GLU A 102 0.00 26.08 9.44
C GLU A 102 0.86 25.88 10.70
#